data_AF-A0A942YFM6-F1
#
_entry.id   AF-A0A942YFM6-F1
#
_cell.length_a   1.000
_cell.length_b   1.000
_cell.length_c   1.000
_cell.angle_alpha   90.00
_cell.angle_beta   90.00
_cell.angle_gamma   90.00
#
_symmetry.space_group_name_H-M   'P 1'
#
loop_
_entity.id
_entity.type
_entity.pdbx_description
1 polymer ?
#
loop_
_entity_poly.entity_id
_entity_poly.type
_entity_poly.pdbx_seq_one_letter_code
_entity_poly.pdbx_strand_id
1 'polypeptide(L)' 'MRFNHIELVEIEEGRGVVIETAKLLPGVTLKVYDQQDAELVVEKIDIPFKWTEKTQDMFGKLDELKAVDLFEIVRACM' A
#
# COMPACT_ATOMS: atom_id res chain seq x y z
N MET A 1 -4.06 3.69 10.55
CA MET A 1 -4.50 3.23 9.21
C MET A 1 -5.45 2.04 9.32
N ARG A 2 -6.60 2.08 8.64
CA ARG A 2 -7.53 0.95 8.53
C ARG A 2 -7.59 0.47 7.08
N PHE A 3 -7.51 -0.84 6.87
CA PHE A 3 -7.76 -1.42 5.55
C PHE A 3 -9.26 -1.47 5.30
N ASN A 4 -9.67 -1.00 4.12
CA ASN A 4 -11.07 -0.88 3.76
C ASN A 4 -11.57 -2.14 3.04
N HIS A 5 -10.65 -2.93 2.49
CA HIS A 5 -10.95 -4.11 1.70
C HIS A 5 -9.82 -5.13 1.83
N ILE A 6 -10.19 -6.40 1.99
CA ILE A 6 -9.25 -7.53 2.10
C ILE A 6 -9.69 -8.56 1.06
N GLU A 7 -8.77 -8.95 0.18
CA GLU A 7 -8.99 -9.96 -0.85
C GLU A 7 -8.03 -11.12 -0.63
N LEU A 8 -8.52 -12.35 -0.88
CA LEU A 8 -7.68 -13.53 -0.96
C LEU A 8 -7.69 -13.99 -2.42
N VAL A 9 -6.54 -13.87 -3.08
CA VAL A 9 -6.39 -14.19 -4.50
C VAL A 9 -5.57 -15.46 -4.63
N GLU A 10 -6.15 -16.50 -5.22
CA GLU A 10 -5.42 -17.72 -5.57
C GLU A 10 -4.59 -17.48 -6.84
N ILE A 11 -3.27 -17.64 -6.74
CA ILE A 11 -2.32 -17.36 -7.83
C ILE A 11 -1.84 -18.64 -8.51
N GLU A 12 -1.73 -19.74 -7.75
CA GLU A 12 -1.41 -21.10 -8.20
C GLU A 12 -2.18 -22.12 -7.35
N GLU A 13 -2.33 -23.38 -7.79
CA GLU A 13 -3.03 -24.42 -7.02
C GLU A 13 -2.49 -24.48 -5.57
N GLY A 14 -3.31 -24.03 -4.61
CA GLY A 14 -2.97 -24.02 -3.19
C GLY A 14 -2.10 -22.85 -2.71
N ARG A 15 -1.82 -21.84 -3.54
CA ARG A 15 -1.16 -20.58 -3.15
C ARG A 15 -2.14 -19.41 -3.25
N GLY A 16 -2.63 -18.97 -2.11
CA GLY A 16 -3.38 -17.73 -1.95
C GLY A 16 -2.50 -16.59 -1.45
N VAL A 17 -2.74 -15.38 -1.95
CA VAL A 17 -2.11 -14.15 -1.47
C VAL A 17 -3.18 -13.26 -0.87
N VAL A 18 -2.88 -12.73 0.31
CA VAL A 18 -3.73 -11.77 1.00
C VAL A 18 -3.37 -10.38 0.50
N ILE A 19 -4.35 -9.68 -0.06
CA ILE A 19 -4.22 -8.31 -0.53
C ILE A 19 -5.06 -7.40 0.37
N GLU A 20 -4.39 -6.57 1.15
CA GLU A 20 -5.01 -5.57 1.99
C GLU A 20 -4.96 -4.21 1.30
N THR A 21 -6.14 -3.66 1.02
CA THR A 21 -6.27 -2.41 0.26
C THR A 21 -6.79 -1.28 1.12
N ALA A 22 -6.12 -0.13 1.05
CA ALA A 22 -6.51 1.09 1.72
C ALA A 22 -6.56 2.26 0.74
N LYS A 23 -7.67 3.00 0.77
CA LYS A 23 -7.79 4.25 0.03
C LYS A 23 -7.23 5.37 0.90
N LEU A 24 -6.19 6.04 0.41
CA LEU A 24 -5.50 7.09 1.16
C LEU A 24 -6.11 8.46 0.83
N LEU A 25 -6.19 8.77 -0.45
CA LEU A 25 -6.75 10.01 -1.00
C LEU A 25 -7.53 9.70 -2.28
N PRO A 26 -8.34 10.64 -2.80
CA PRO A 26 -8.88 10.53 -4.15
C PRO A 26 -7.75 10.25 -5.16
N GLY A 27 -7.86 9.15 -5.90
CA GLY A 27 -6.84 8.73 -6.87
C GLY A 27 -5.61 8.03 -6.28
N VAL A 28 -5.50 7.87 -4.96
CA VAL A 28 -4.34 7.23 -4.30
C VAL A 28 -4.78 6.03 -3.46
N THR A 29 -4.31 4.84 -3.85
CA THR A 29 -4.62 3.57 -3.18
C THR A 29 -3.34 2.85 -2.80
N LEU A 30 -3.26 2.35 -1.58
CA LEU A 30 -2.23 1.42 -1.17
C LEU A 30 -2.79 -0.01 -1.21
N LYS A 31 -2.02 -0.93 -1.78
CA LYS A 31 -2.24 -2.38 -1.67
C LYS A 31 -1.04 -3.01 -0.97
N VAL A 32 -1.29 -3.92 -0.05
CA VAL A 32 -0.26 -4.68 0.68
C VAL A 32 -0.49 -6.15 0.42
N TYR A 33 0.52 -6.84 -0.08
CA TYR A 33 0.51 -8.25 -0.46
C TYR A 33 1.30 -9.06 0.58
N ASP A 34 0.62 -9.98 1.26
CA ASP A 34 1.19 -10.89 2.28
C ASP A 34 2.06 -10.21 3.35
N GLN A 35 1.78 -8.94 3.66
CA GLN A 35 2.58 -8.12 4.59
C GLN A 35 4.07 -8.02 4.23
N GLN A 36 4.45 -8.31 2.98
CA GLN A 36 5.85 -8.32 2.52
C GLN A 36 6.09 -7.38 1.35
N ASP A 37 5.13 -7.30 0.44
CA ASP A 37 5.18 -6.46 -0.75
C ASP A 37 4.03 -5.46 -0.71
N ALA A 38 4.22 -4.32 -1.37
CA ALA A 38 3.20 -3.30 -1.45
C ALA A 38 3.26 -2.56 -2.78
N GLU A 39 2.12 -1.98 -3.14
CA GLU A 39 1.96 -1.16 -4.34
C GLU A 39 1.20 0.10 -3.97
N LEU A 40 1.77 1.25 -4.31
CA LEU A 40 1.07 2.53 -4.26
C LEU A 40 0.55 2.83 -5.66
N VAL A 41 -0.76 2.79 -5.81
CA VAL A 41 -1.47 3.12 -7.05
C VAL A 41 -1.85 4.59 -6.99
N VAL A 42 -1.24 5.40 -7.85
CA VAL A 42 -1.58 6.82 -8.04
C VAL A 42 -2.20 6.97 -9.43
N GLU A 43 -3.52 7.12 -9.49
CA GLU A 43 -4.34 7.12 -10.70
C GLU A 43 -4.16 5.85 -11.54
N LYS A 44 -3.21 5.85 -12.48
CA LYS A 44 -2.87 4.74 -13.38
C LYS A 44 -1.40 4.32 -13.28
N ILE A 45 -0.70 4.83 -12.27
CA ILE A 45 0.71 4.56 -12.04
C ILE A 45 0.81 3.65 -10.84
N ASP A 46 1.38 2.47 -11.07
CA ASP A 46 1.63 1.47 -10.03
C ASP A 46 3.09 1.60 -9.60
N ILE A 47 3.31 1.88 -8.31
CA ILE A 47 4.65 2.03 -7.73
C ILE A 47 4.85 0.88 -6.74
N PRO A 48 5.53 -0.21 -7.15
CA PRO A 48 5.80 -1.34 -6.26
C PRO A 48 6.96 -1.03 -5.31
N PHE A 49 6.86 -1.49 -4.07
CA PHE A 49 7.92 -1.39 -3.06
C PHE A 49 7.78 -2.46 -1.98
N LYS A 50 8.80 -2.60 -1.13
CA LYS A 50 8.79 -3.57 -0.02
C LYS A 50 8.04 -3.04 1.19
N TRP A 51 7.20 -3.89 1.78
CA TRP A 51 6.41 -3.58 2.98
C TRP A 51 7.21 -3.79 4.27
N THR A 52 8.30 -3.04 4.39
CA THR A 52 9.17 -3.02 5.57
C THR A 52 8.53 -2.32 6.78
N GLU A 53 9.12 -2.51 7.96
CA GLU A 53 8.74 -1.76 9.18
C GLU A 53 8.80 -0.25 8.97
N LYS A 54 9.83 0.26 8.28
CA LYS A 54 9.95 1.69 7.95
C LYS A 54 8.75 2.18 7.13
N THR A 55 8.34 1.44 6.11
CA THR A 55 7.18 1.81 5.30
C THR A 55 5.88 1.68 6.11
N GLN A 56 5.74 0.64 6.94
CA GLN A 56 4.60 0.50 7.85
C GLN A 56 4.46 1.71 8.77
N ASP A 57 5.56 2.20 9.35
CA ASP A 57 5.57 3.40 10.20
C ASP A 57 5.19 4.67 9.42
N MET A 58 5.67 4.81 8.18
CA MET A 58 5.33 5.94 7.32
C MET A 58 3.83 5.96 6.99
N PHE A 59 3.28 4.81 6.60
CA PHE A 59 1.86 4.70 6.23
C PHE A 59 0.94 4.64 7.47
N GLY A 60 1.41 4.15 8.62
CA GLY A 60 0.67 4.13 9.88
C GLY A 60 0.30 5.52 10.38
N LYS A 61 1.13 6.53 10.08
CA LYS A 61 0.91 7.93 10.42
C LYS A 61 0.05 8.69 9.40
N LEU A 62 -0.35 8.08 8.29
CA LEU A 62 -1.09 8.78 7.22
C LEU A 62 -2.45 9.34 7.64
N ASP A 63 -3.10 8.77 8.66
CA ASP A 63 -4.35 9.32 9.20
C ASP A 63 -4.15 10.76 9.75
N GLU A 64 -2.91 11.17 10.00
CA GLU A 64 -2.52 12.48 10.54
C GLU A 64 -1.77 13.36 9.52
N LEU A 65 -1.39 12.82 8.35
CA LEU A 65 -0.48 13.48 7.40
C LEU A 65 -1.22 14.18 6.26
N LYS A 66 -0.60 15.26 5.75
CA LYS A 66 -1.12 16.04 4.61
C LYS A 66 -0.69 15.37 3.31
N ALA A 67 -1.38 15.69 2.21
CA ALA A 67 -1.04 15.17 0.87
C ALA A 67 0.42 15.41 0.43
N VAL A 68 1.12 16.37 1.03
CA VAL A 68 2.55 16.63 0.79
C VAL A 68 3.45 15.52 1.32
N ASP A 69 3.06 14.83 2.39
CA ASP A 69 3.88 13.80 3.02
C ASP A 69 3.87 12.49 2.20
N LEU A 70 2.84 12.29 1.37
CA LEU A 70 2.81 11.21 0.38
C LEU A 70 3.90 11.38 -0.70
N PHE A 71 4.30 12.60 -1.03
CA PHE A 71 5.41 12.82 -1.97
C PHE A 71 6.74 12.34 -1.39
N GLU A 72 6.95 12.45 -0.08
CA GLU A 72 8.15 11.91 0.55
C GLU A 72 8.16 10.38 0.52
N ILE A 73 7.00 9.74 0.70
CA ILE A 73 6.84 8.29 0.56
C ILE A 73 7.17 7.85 -0.86
N VAL A 74 6.56 8.47 -1.87
CA VAL A 74 6.84 8.16 -3.28
C VAL A 74 8.33 8.33 -3.59
N ARG A 75 8.94 9.43 -3.14
CA ARG A 75 10.38 9.67 -3.32
C ARG A 75 11.27 8.65 -2.60
N ALA A 76 10.83 8.13 -1.45
CA ALA A 76 11.58 7.12 -0.69
C ALA A 76 11.44 5.71 -1.26
N CYS A 77 10.40 5.45 -2.06
CA CYS A 77 10.14 4.18 -2.73
C CYS A 77 10.75 4.09 -4.15
N MET A 78 11.16 5.23 -4.73
CA MET A 78 11.97 5.32 -5.95
C MET A 78 13.46 5.23 -5.66
#